data_AF-A0A518AVI5-F1
#
_entry.id   AF-A0A518AVI5-F1
#
_cell.length_a   1.000
_cell.length_b   1.000
_cell.length_c   1.000
_cell.angle_alpha   90.00
_cell.angle_beta   90.00
_cell.angle_gamma   90.00
#
_symmetry.space_group_name_H-M   'P 1'
#
loop_
_entity.id
_entity.type
_entity.pdbx_description
1 polymer ?
#
loop_
_entity_poly.entity_id
_entity_poly.type
_entity_poly.pdbx_seq_one_letter_code
_entity_poly.pdbx_strand_id
1 'polypeptide(L)' 'MNDDINVLALVKGKERYIFLFDDSQQAEALRTLGRHAANPELSFSWYDAAVLGKKIRNESAARNRSRFSIPQSSDIDE' A
#
# COMPACT_ATOMS: atom_id res chain seq x y z
N MET A 1 -11.05 -5.19 15.76
CA MET A 1 -10.34 -5.43 14.50
C MET A 1 -10.93 -4.45 13.51
N ASN A 2 -10.17 -3.41 13.14
CA ASN A 2 -10.58 -2.52 12.05
C ASN A 2 -9.85 -3.02 10.81
N ASP A 3 -10.59 -3.65 9.89
CA ASP A 3 -10.09 -4.17 8.61
C ASP A 3 -9.89 -3.04 7.58
N ASP A 4 -9.22 -1.96 8.00
CA ASP A 4 -8.91 -0.86 7.10
C ASP A 4 -7.74 -1.25 6.20
N ILE A 5 -8.04 -1.41 4.91
CA ILE A 5 -7.06 -1.78 3.89
C ILE A 5 -6.29 -0.52 3.45
N ASN A 6 -4.96 -0.61 3.46
CA ASN A 6 -4.07 0.37 2.88
C ASN A 6 -3.66 -0.04 1.49
N VAL A 7 -3.53 0.94 0.60
CA VAL A 7 -3.11 0.71 -0.78
C VAL A 7 -1.98 1.66 -1.14
N LEU A 8 -0.85 1.09 -1.56
CA LEU A 8 0.28 1.83 -2.13
C LEU A 8 0.44 1.46 -3.60
N ALA A 9 0.50 2.47 -4.46
CA ALA A 9 0.73 2.31 -5.89
C ALA A 9 2.01 3.01 -6.33
N LEU A 10 2.82 2.32 -7.13
CA LEU A 10 3.99 2.86 -7.82
C LEU A 10 3.92 2.50 -9.31
N VAL A 11 4.17 3.48 -10.17
CA VAL A 11 4.23 3.30 -11.63
C VAL A 11 5.66 3.54 -12.10
N LYS A 12 6.23 2.55 -12.79
CA LYS A 12 7.59 2.58 -13.36
C LYS A 12 7.51 2.17 -14.83
N GLY A 13 7.44 3.15 -15.72
CA GLY A 13 7.24 2.91 -17.15
C GLY A 13 5.95 2.14 -17.41
N LYS A 14 6.07 0.89 -17.90
CA LYS A 14 4.92 0.01 -18.17
C LYS A 14 4.53 -0.86 -16.96
N GLU A 15 5.36 -0.91 -15.93
CA GLU A 15 5.14 -1.74 -14.74
C GLU A 15 4.37 -0.96 -13.66
N ARG A 16 3.48 -1.67 -12.98
CA ARG A 16 2.62 -1.13 -11.91
C ARG A 16 2.72 -2.04 -10.71
N TYR A 17 3.15 -1.47 -9.59
CA TYR A 17 3.30 -2.18 -8.33
C TYR A 17 2.22 -1.68 -7.38
N ILE A 18 1.32 -2.58 -6.99
CA ILE A 18 0.23 -2.28 -6.06
C ILE A 18 0.43 -3.17 -4.83
N PHE A 19 0.61 -2.55 -3.67
CA PHE A 19 0.73 -3.23 -2.38
C PHE A 19 -0.51 -2.93 -1.56
N LEU A 20 -1.24 -3.99 -1.22
CA LEU A 20 -2.38 -3.93 -0.33
C LEU A 20 -1.99 -4.59 0.99
N PHE A 21 -2.32 -3.96 2.10
CA PHE A 21 -2.02 -4.48 3.43
C PHE A 21 -2.91 -3.81 4.48
N ASP A 22 -3.24 -4.54 5.53
CA ASP A 22 -3.83 -3.96 6.75
C ASP A 22 -2.73 -3.56 7.76
N ASP A 23 -3.13 -3.03 8.92
CA ASP A 23 -2.18 -2.61 9.95
C ASP A 23 -1.41 -3.74 10.62
N SER A 24 -1.99 -4.92 10.72
CA SER A 24 -1.31 -6.10 11.25
C SER A 24 -0.23 -6.62 10.30
N GLN A 25 -0.36 -6.33 9.00
CA GLN A 25 0.51 -6.81 7.94
C GLN A 25 1.67 -5.86 7.58
N GLN A 26 1.85 -4.74 8.28
CA GLN A 26 2.90 -3.75 7.92
C GLN A 26 4.31 -4.35 7.86
N ALA A 27 4.64 -5.27 8.78
CA ALA A 27 5.94 -5.95 8.78
C ALA A 27 6.12 -6.84 7.55
N GLU A 28 5.06 -7.52 7.12
CA GLU A 28 5.07 -8.35 5.91
C GLU A 28 5.17 -7.50 4.64
N ALA A 29 4.43 -6.39 4.58
CA ALA A 29 4.49 -5.45 3.47
C ALA A 29 5.93 -4.94 3.28
N LEU A 30 6.62 -4.54 4.36
CA LEU A 30 8.02 -4.11 4.32
C LEU A 30 8.97 -5.22 3.81
N ARG A 31 8.76 -6.47 4.22
CA ARG A 31 9.55 -7.62 3.73
C ARG A 31 9.32 -7.86 2.24
N THR A 32 8.07 -7.70 1.77
CA THR A 32 7.72 -7.85 0.36
C THR A 32 8.35 -6.74 -0.49
N LEU A 33 8.38 -5.48 -0.03
CA LEU A 33 9.14 -4.42 -0.69
C LEU A 33 10.62 -4.80 -0.86
N GLY A 34 11.24 -5.37 0.18
CA GLY A 34 12.64 -5.84 0.13
C GLY A 34 12.85 -6.96 -0.88
N ARG A 35 11.94 -7.95 -0.94
CA ARG A 35 12.01 -9.05 -1.92
C ARG A 35 11.87 -8.54 -3.36
N HIS A 36 10.98 -7.58 -3.62
CA HIS A 36 10.82 -6.98 -4.93
C HIS A 36 12.07 -6.19 -5.35
N ALA A 37 12.67 -5.42 -4.43
CA ALA A 37 13.89 -4.67 -4.69
C ALA A 37 15.12 -5.55 -4.94
N ALA A 38 15.13 -6.76 -4.39
CA ALA A 38 16.18 -7.74 -4.62
C ALA A 38 16.01 -8.54 -5.92
N ASN A 39 14.86 -8.43 -6.61
CA ASN A 39 14.61 -9.15 -7.84
C ASN A 39 15.06 -8.32 -9.05
N PRO A 40 16.15 -8.70 -9.75
CA PRO A 40 16.67 -7.95 -10.89
C PRO A 40 15.74 -7.96 -12.12
N GLU A 41 14.76 -8.86 -12.18
CA GLU A 41 13.78 -8.93 -13.27
C GLU A 41 12.68 -7.86 -13.17
N LEU A 42 12.63 -7.11 -12.06
CA LEU A 42 11.66 -6.05 -11.82
C LEU A 42 12.34 -4.68 -11.95
N SER A 43 11.66 -3.67 -12.52
CA SER A 43 12.14 -2.28 -12.46
C SER A 43 11.92 -1.61 -11.09
N PHE A 44 11.74 -2.43 -10.06
CA PHE A 44 11.52 -2.03 -8.67
C PHE A 44 12.86 -2.04 -7.91
N SER A 45 13.33 -0.86 -7.50
CA SER A 45 14.65 -0.71 -6.88
C SER A 45 14.61 -0.63 -5.36
N TRP A 46 15.76 -0.79 -4.71
CA TRP A 46 15.92 -0.53 -3.27
C TRP A 46 15.53 0.89 -2.86
N TYR A 47 15.69 1.87 -3.75
CA TYR A 47 15.23 3.23 -3.52
C TYR A 47 13.70 3.29 -3.45
N ASP A 48 13.01 2.63 -4.38
CA ASP A 48 11.54 2.54 -4.39
C ASP A 48 11.03 1.88 -3.10
N ALA A 49 11.66 0.78 -2.66
CA ALA A 49 11.37 0.12 -1.39
C ALA A 49 11.54 1.05 -0.18
N ALA A 50 12.61 1.86 -0.15
CA ALA A 50 12.87 2.78 0.95
C ALA A 50 11.81 3.90 1.02
N VAL A 51 11.43 4.47 -0.13
CA VAL A 51 10.41 5.52 -0.21
C VAL A 51 9.03 4.98 0.19
N LEU A 52 8.63 3.82 -0.33
CA LEU A 52 7.37 3.18 0.03
C LEU A 52 7.37 2.69 1.48
N GLY A 53 8.48 2.14 1.96
CA GLY A 53 8.62 1.69 3.35
C GLY A 53 8.49 2.82 4.37
N LYS A 54 8.93 4.04 4.03
CA LYS A 54 8.68 5.23 4.84
C LYS A 54 7.19 5.58 4.90
N LYS A 55 6.46 5.43 3.78
CA LYS A 55 5.01 5.68 3.73
C LYS A 55 4.24 4.68 4.62
N ILE A 56 4.55 3.38 4.52
CA ILE A 56 3.94 2.33 5.37
C ILE A 56 4.08 2.67 6.86
N ARG A 57 5.28 3.06 7.29
CA ARG A 57 5.55 3.41 8.70
C ARG A 57 4.86 4.69 9.17
N ASN A 58 4.62 5.64 8.26
CA ASN A 58 3.98 6.92 8.57
C ASN A 58 2.45 6.81 8.55
N GLU A 59 1.89 5.88 7.78
CA GLU A 59 0.44 5.69 7.63
C GLU A 59 -0.20 5.15 8.91
N SER A 60 0.49 4.27 9.64
CA SER A 60 0.14 3.86 11.01
C SER A 60 0.01 5.04 11.97
N ALA A 61 0.85 6.08 11.80
CA ALA A 61 0.82 7.28 12.64
C ALA A 61 -0.24 8.30 12.19
N ALA A 62 -0.56 8.35 10.89
CA ALA A 62 -1.49 9.32 10.31
C ALA A 62 -2.97 8.91 10.41
N ARG A 63 -3.28 7.62 10.61
CA ARG A 63 -4.66 7.10 10.63
C ARG A 63 -5.53 7.61 11.77
N ASN A 64 -4.95 8.27 12.77
CA ASN A 64 -5.69 8.99 13.81
C ASN A 64 -6.37 10.29 13.32
N ARG A 65 -6.25 10.65 12.02
CA ARG A 65 -6.77 11.94 11.52
C ARG A 65 -7.46 11.81 10.17
N SER A 66 -8.62 11.12 10.19
CA SER A 66 -9.63 11.05 9.12
C SER A 66 -9.12 10.50 7.78
N ARG A 67 -9.89 9.64 7.11
CA ARG A 67 -10.08 9.79 5.66
C ARG A 67 -11.06 8.79 5.01
N PHE A 68 -12.07 9.40 4.38
CA PHE A 68 -12.87 8.92 3.25
C PHE A 68 -14.05 7.99 3.55
N SER A 69 -15.20 8.59 3.87
CA SER A 69 -16.52 8.01 3.64
C SER A 69 -16.77 7.92 2.13
N ILE A 70 -16.61 6.74 1.56
CA ILE A 70 -17.16 6.41 0.25
C ILE A 70 -18.68 6.32 0.44
N PRO A 71 -19.51 7.15 -0.22
CA PRO A 71 -20.95 6.93 -0.19
C PRO A 71 -21.22 5.58 -0.83
N GLN A 72 -21.80 4.65 -0.07
CA GLN A 72 -22.29 3.39 -0.63
C GLN A 72 -23.26 3.76 -1.76
N SER A 73 -22.95 3.31 -2.98
CA SER A 73 -23.93 3.32 -4.06
C SER A 73 -25.17 2.63 -3.52
N SER A 74 -26.24 3.40 -3.35
CA SER A 74 -27.56 2.85 -3.06
C SER A 74 -27.94 2.05 -4.30
N ASP A 75 -27.99 0.73 -4.16
CA ASP A 75 -28.64 -0.11 -5.15
C ASP A 75 -30.06 0.44 -5.35
N ILE A 76 -30.30 0.81 -6.60
CA ILE A 76 -31.59 1.23 -7.12
C ILE A 76 -32.31 -0.09 -7.38
N ASP A 77 -33.09 -0.56 -6.40
CA ASP A 77 -34.05 -1.64 -6.64
C ASP A 77 -35.39 -1.04 -7.06
N GLU A 78 -35.86 -1.53 -8.19
CA GLU A 78 -37.07 -1.20 -8.97
C GLU A 78 -38.38 -1.54 -8.24
#